data_AF-A0A8H7TYC7-F1
#
_entry.id   AF-A0A8H7TYC7-F1
#
_cell.length_a   1.000
_cell.length_b   1.000
_cell.length_c   1.000
_cell.angle_alpha   90.00
_cell.angle_beta   90.00
_cell.angle_gamma   90.00
#
_symmetry.space_group_name_H-M   'P 1'
#
loop_
_entity.id
_entity.type
_entity.pdbx_description
1 polymer ?
#
loop_
_entity_poly.entity_id
_entity_poly.type
_entity_poly.pdbx_seq_one_letter_code
_entity_poly.pdbx_strand_id
1 'polypeptide(L)'
;MSNKNKHRLYVTLQTRGPNVPGFHCALLLAPKRLDEASGAEGGFLFHAINNIIPENLPKPGERPPWRYETKAVKPDGSKTLSARILVAKFFATTPFSEVRETIDRAVRQVPIVQNDPQWTCVSWLIQSLVALRDLGGEYATIPQLVPGSELERKIETFGNEGAEWRNKETLRRAPLAPRSGLRRFHCWMCVFPGSEKVRLVGKLVSTLSIIWSST
;
A
#
# COMPACT_ATOMS: atom_id res chain seq x y z
N MET A 1 4.30 -24.74 13.98
CA MET A 1 3.81 -23.34 14.02
C MET A 1 3.41 -22.90 12.61
N SER A 2 2.19 -22.38 12.44
CA SER A 2 1.60 -22.14 11.12
C SER A 2 2.25 -20.92 10.42
N ASN A 3 2.97 -21.19 9.33
CA ASN A 3 3.63 -20.21 8.43
C ASN A 3 2.64 -19.27 7.69
N LYS A 4 1.41 -19.13 8.20
CA LYS A 4 0.26 -18.50 7.53
C LYS A 4 0.09 -17.01 7.85
N ASN A 5 0.75 -16.45 8.87
CA ASN A 5 0.57 -15.06 9.34
C ASN A 5 1.81 -14.16 9.13
N LYS A 6 2.51 -14.34 8.01
CA LYS A 6 3.63 -13.48 7.61
C LYS A 6 3.24 -12.00 7.53
N HIS A 7 4.06 -11.12 8.09
CA HIS A 7 3.97 -9.67 7.86
C HIS A 7 4.30 -9.35 6.40
N ARG A 8 3.76 -8.25 5.90
CA ARG A 8 3.86 -7.87 4.49
C ARG A 8 4.16 -6.39 4.37
N LEU A 9 5.10 -6.07 3.49
CA LEU A 9 5.37 -4.71 3.06
C LEU A 9 4.65 -4.45 1.76
N TYR A 10 3.92 -3.34 1.72
CA TYR A 10 3.21 -2.88 0.53
C TYR A 10 3.69 -1.49 0.13
N VAL A 11 3.65 -1.21 -1.17
CA VAL A 11 3.54 0.15 -1.68
C VAL A 11 2.06 0.51 -1.73
N THR A 12 1.67 1.66 -1.16
CA THR A 12 0.31 2.18 -1.28
C THR A 12 0.27 3.32 -2.27
N LEU A 13 -0.77 3.35 -3.10
CA LEU A 13 -1.09 4.49 -3.96
C LEU A 13 -2.35 5.17 -3.42
N GLN A 14 -2.27 6.47 -3.16
CA GLN A 14 -3.36 7.26 -2.62
C GLN A 14 -3.69 8.42 -3.58
N THR A 15 -4.98 8.61 -3.90
CA THR A 15 -5.41 9.72 -4.75
C THR A 15 -5.14 11.07 -4.08
N ARG A 16 -4.66 12.05 -4.85
CA ARG A 16 -4.37 13.41 -4.38
C ARG A 16 -5.60 14.33 -4.51
N GLY A 17 -6.71 14.02 -3.83
CA GLY A 17 -7.92 14.85 -3.95
C GLY A 17 -8.48 14.95 -5.38
N PRO A 18 -9.49 15.81 -5.62
CA PRO A 18 -10.08 15.96 -6.96
C PRO A 18 -9.12 16.65 -7.93
N ASN A 19 -9.02 16.12 -9.16
CA ASN A 19 -8.32 16.72 -10.31
C ASN A 19 -6.79 16.95 -10.17
N VAL A 20 -6.14 16.39 -9.14
CA VAL A 20 -4.67 16.39 -9.07
C VAL A 20 -4.17 15.07 -9.68
N PRO A 21 -3.39 15.12 -10.77
CA PRO A 21 -2.87 13.91 -11.39
C PRO A 21 -1.85 13.19 -10.49
N GLY A 22 -1.77 11.88 -10.66
CA GLY A 22 -0.82 11.02 -9.96
C GLY A 22 -1.24 10.63 -8.53
N PHE A 23 -0.33 9.94 -7.84
CA PHE A 23 -0.57 9.34 -6.54
C PHE A 23 0.35 9.90 -5.47
N HIS A 24 -0.14 9.98 -4.24
CA HIS A 24 0.71 10.00 -3.07
C HIS A 24 1.12 8.56 -2.76
N CYS A 25 2.42 8.35 -2.57
CA CYS A 25 3.00 7.03 -2.41
C CYS A 25 3.59 6.86 -1.00
N ALA A 26 3.43 5.66 -0.45
CA ALA A 26 3.95 5.32 0.86
C ALA A 26 4.29 3.83 0.95
N LEU A 27 5.12 3.47 1.92
CA LEU A 27 5.32 2.10 2.36
C LEU A 27 4.38 1.79 3.51
N LEU A 28 3.71 0.64 3.46
CA LEU A 28 2.82 0.15 4.51
C LEU A 28 3.26 -1.24 4.95
N LEU A 29 3.70 -1.34 6.21
CA LEU A 29 3.89 -2.62 6.87
C LEU A 29 2.57 -3.02 7.54
N ALA A 30 2.06 -4.20 7.22
CA ALA A 30 0.84 -4.74 7.81
C ALA A 30 0.89 -6.27 7.95
N PRO A 31 0.21 -6.85 8.94
CA PRO A 31 0.02 -8.29 9.02
C PRO A 31 -0.82 -8.77 7.82
N LYS A 32 -0.62 -10.03 7.41
CA LYS A 32 -1.39 -10.63 6.31
C LYS A 32 -2.89 -10.71 6.60
N ARG A 33 -3.27 -10.88 7.86
CA ARG A 33 -4.67 -10.83 8.32
C ARG A 33 -4.77 -9.68 9.30
N LEU A 34 -5.71 -8.80 9.04
CA LEU A 34 -6.18 -7.82 10.01
C LEU A 34 -7.22 -8.59 10.83
N ASP A 35 -6.84 -9.16 11.96
CA ASP A 35 -7.84 -9.65 12.90
C ASP A 35 -8.41 -8.46 13.67
N GLU A 36 -9.67 -8.57 14.09
CA GLU A 36 -10.33 -7.53 14.90
C GLU A 36 -9.60 -7.30 16.24
N ALA A 37 -8.81 -8.28 16.69
CA ALA A 37 -7.97 -8.22 17.88
C ALA A 37 -6.71 -7.35 17.74
N SER A 38 -6.28 -7.00 16.51
CA SER A 38 -5.09 -6.17 16.25
C SER A 38 -5.25 -4.68 16.68
N GLY A 39 -6.38 -4.30 17.29
CA GLY A 39 -6.66 -2.92 17.67
C GLY A 39 -6.87 -2.00 16.45
N ALA A 40 -7.10 -0.71 16.72
CA ALA A 40 -7.40 0.27 15.68
C ALA A 40 -6.22 0.53 14.70
N GLU A 41 -5.00 0.14 15.07
CA GLU A 41 -3.74 0.51 14.39
C GLU A 41 -2.88 -0.71 14.03
N GLY A 42 -3.47 -1.66 13.30
CA GLY A 42 -2.79 -2.91 12.92
C GLY A 42 -1.69 -2.77 11.86
N GLY A 43 -1.21 -1.57 11.51
CA GLY A 43 -0.14 -1.38 10.54
C GLY A 43 0.65 -0.11 10.77
N PHE A 44 1.72 0.05 9.98
CA PHE A 44 2.64 1.17 10.11
C PHE A 44 2.99 1.73 8.74
N LEU A 45 2.80 3.04 8.57
CA LEU A 45 3.01 3.77 7.33
C LEU A 45 4.30 4.57 7.40
N PHE A 46 5.09 4.54 6.33
CA PHE A 46 6.31 5.32 6.15
C PHE A 46 6.21 6.08 4.84
N HIS A 47 6.38 7.41 4.86
CA HIS A 47 6.30 8.23 3.65
C HIS A 47 7.03 9.57 3.75
N ALA A 48 7.38 10.12 2.60
CA ALA A 48 7.72 11.53 2.46
C ALA A 48 6.45 12.32 2.12
N ILE A 49 6.17 13.37 2.89
CA ILE A 49 4.98 14.22 2.73
C ILE A 49 5.34 15.70 2.76
N ASN A 50 4.52 16.52 2.11
CA ASN A 50 4.65 17.98 2.08
C ASN A 50 3.29 18.64 2.34
N ASN A 51 2.60 18.22 3.40
CA ASN A 51 1.33 18.80 3.77
C ASN A 51 1.50 20.18 4.42
N ILE A 52 0.52 21.06 4.21
CA ILE A 52 0.45 22.36 4.88
C ILE A 52 -0.17 22.12 6.26
N ILE A 53 0.66 22.23 7.29
CA ILE A 53 0.29 22.25 8.70
C ILE A 53 0.97 23.46 9.36
N PRO A 54 0.50 23.95 10.52
CA PRO A 54 1.12 25.10 11.20
C PRO A 54 2.64 24.96 11.38
N GLU A 55 3.13 23.74 11.61
CA GLU A 55 4.55 23.43 11.80
C GLU A 55 5.33 23.28 10.48
N ASN A 56 4.66 23.31 9.33
CA ASN A 56 5.22 23.10 8.00
C ASN A 56 4.68 24.11 6.97
N LEU A 57 4.47 25.36 7.40
CA LEU A 57 3.98 26.42 6.54
C LEU A 57 5.03 26.81 5.49
N PRO A 58 4.68 26.87 4.20
CA PRO A 58 5.57 27.42 3.19
C PRO A 58 5.77 28.91 3.40
N LYS A 59 6.94 29.43 3.03
CA LYS A 59 7.12 30.88 2.87
C LYS A 59 6.32 31.38 1.66
N PRO A 60 6.01 32.69 1.57
CA PRO A 60 5.35 33.25 0.41
C PRO A 60 6.08 32.89 -0.89
N GLY A 61 5.36 32.26 -1.83
CA GLY A 61 5.91 31.83 -3.12
C GLY A 61 6.65 30.49 -3.13
N GLU A 62 6.79 29.82 -1.97
CA GLU A 62 7.45 28.52 -1.86
C GLU A 62 6.45 27.36 -1.79
N ARG A 63 6.91 26.15 -2.13
CA ARG A 63 6.15 24.92 -1.89
C ARG A 63 6.31 24.49 -0.42
N PRO A 64 5.34 23.77 0.18
CA PRO A 64 5.52 23.23 1.52
C PRO A 64 6.75 22.32 1.57
N PRO A 65 7.57 22.41 2.64
CA PRO A 65 8.75 21.57 2.75
C PRO A 65 8.37 20.09 2.79
N TRP A 66 9.19 19.25 2.17
CA TRP A 66 9.06 17.81 2.31
C TRP A 66 9.58 17.37 3.68
N ARG A 67 8.96 16.35 4.27
CA ARG A 67 9.44 15.71 5.49
C ARG A 67 9.15 14.23 5.47
N TYR A 68 10.02 13.47 6.12
CA TYR A 68 9.73 12.08 6.44
C TYR A 68 8.72 12.01 7.61
N GLU A 69 7.69 11.20 7.45
CA GLU A 69 6.73 10.88 8.50
C GLU A 69 6.58 9.37 8.62
N THR A 70 6.42 8.92 9.85
CA THR A 70 6.01 7.55 10.15
C THR A 70 4.90 7.55 11.17
N LYS A 71 3.91 6.67 11.02
CA LYS A 71 2.80 6.55 11.97
C LYS A 71 2.12 5.19 11.93
N ALA A 72 1.53 4.83 13.06
CA ALA A 72 0.63 3.70 13.15
C ALA A 72 -0.70 4.04 12.44
N VAL A 73 -1.27 3.07 11.73
CA VAL A 73 -2.47 3.27 10.91
C VAL A 73 -3.33 2.02 10.91
N LYS A 74 -4.63 2.20 10.63
CA LYS A 74 -5.49 1.10 10.18
C LYS A 74 -5.19 0.83 8.69
N PRO A 75 -4.71 -0.37 8.30
CA PRO A 75 -4.27 -0.63 6.91
C PRO A 75 -5.34 -0.47 5.83
N ASP A 76 -6.62 -0.55 6.22
CA ASP A 76 -7.79 -0.35 5.36
C ASP A 76 -8.54 0.97 5.67
N GLY A 77 -8.02 1.80 6.58
CA GLY A 77 -8.73 2.98 7.09
C GLY A 77 -8.63 4.23 6.21
N SER A 78 -7.73 4.23 5.21
CA SER A 78 -7.55 5.40 4.34
C SER A 78 -8.63 5.47 3.26
N LYS A 79 -9.42 6.55 3.30
CA LYS A 79 -10.45 6.86 2.28
C LYS A 79 -9.86 7.24 0.92
N THR A 80 -8.56 7.54 0.86
CA THR A 80 -7.85 7.94 -0.36
C THR A 80 -7.05 6.80 -0.97
N LEU A 81 -7.03 5.62 -0.35
CA LEU A 81 -6.28 4.46 -0.85
C LEU A 81 -6.91 3.93 -2.15
N SER A 82 -6.14 4.01 -3.24
CA SER A 82 -6.50 3.43 -4.54
C SER A 82 -6.00 2.00 -4.69
N ALA A 83 -4.76 1.73 -4.23
CA ALA A 83 -4.11 0.45 -4.46
C ALA A 83 -3.09 0.10 -3.37
N ARG A 84 -2.88 -1.21 -3.19
CA ARG A 84 -1.76 -1.80 -2.43
C ARG A 84 -1.04 -2.82 -3.27
N ILE A 85 0.27 -2.65 -3.40
CA ILE A 85 1.14 -3.52 -4.18
C ILE A 85 2.08 -4.21 -3.22
N LEU A 86 2.04 -5.54 -3.16
CA LEU A 86 2.90 -6.34 -2.27
C LEU A 86 4.33 -6.34 -2.79
N VAL A 87 5.28 -5.87 -1.98
CA VAL A 87 6.71 -5.81 -2.35
C VAL A 87 7.60 -6.72 -1.53
N ALA A 88 7.22 -7.09 -0.30
CA ALA A 88 7.96 -8.08 0.50
C ALA A 88 7.05 -8.88 1.43
N LYS A 89 7.51 -10.06 1.84
CA LYS A 89 6.89 -10.91 2.86
C LYS A 89 7.96 -11.30 3.87
N PHE A 90 7.67 -11.12 5.14
CA PHE A 90 8.60 -11.44 6.23
C PHE A 90 8.28 -12.79 6.87
N PHE A 91 9.25 -13.40 7.56
CA PHE A 91 9.05 -14.65 8.27
C PHE A 91 8.05 -14.42 9.40
N ALA A 92 7.23 -15.43 9.66
CA ALA A 92 6.25 -15.36 10.74
C ALA A 92 6.90 -15.37 12.13
N THR A 93 8.20 -15.71 12.19
CA THR A 93 9.00 -15.73 13.42
C THR A 93 9.59 -14.36 13.76
N THR A 94 9.77 -13.48 12.78
CA THR A 94 10.29 -12.13 13.00
C THR A 94 9.19 -11.26 13.59
N PRO A 95 9.37 -10.69 14.80
CA PRO A 95 8.37 -9.83 15.43
C PRO A 95 8.02 -8.62 14.56
N PHE A 96 6.75 -8.21 14.55
CA PHE A 96 6.29 -7.04 13.80
C PHE A 96 7.08 -5.77 14.16
N SER A 97 7.38 -5.56 15.44
CA SER A 97 8.14 -4.42 15.94
C SER A 97 9.56 -4.38 15.39
N GLU A 98 10.22 -5.53 15.29
CA GLU A 98 11.59 -5.65 14.76
C GLU A 98 11.62 -5.36 13.25
N VAL A 99 10.66 -5.91 12.50
CA VAL A 99 10.52 -5.60 11.06
C VAL A 99 10.26 -4.11 10.87
N ARG A 100 9.37 -3.52 11.67
CA ARG A 100 9.04 -2.09 11.64
C ARG A 100 10.25 -1.22 11.92
N GLU A 101 11.01 -1.52 12.97
CA GLU A 101 12.20 -0.74 13.38
C GLU A 101 13.32 -0.84 12.34
N THR A 102 13.51 -2.02 11.76
CA THR A 102 14.45 -2.23 10.66
C THR A 102 14.07 -1.38 9.45
N ILE A 103 12.80 -1.38 9.06
CA ILE A 103 12.30 -0.56 7.97
C ILE A 103 12.48 0.93 8.28
N ASP A 104 12.02 1.41 9.45
CA ASP A 104 12.13 2.83 9.83
C ASP A 104 13.59 3.29 9.79
N ARG A 105 14.49 2.50 10.39
CA ARG A 105 15.91 2.82 10.44
C ARG A 105 16.50 2.98 9.04
N ALA A 106 16.16 2.11 8.11
CA ALA A 106 16.66 2.17 6.73
C ALA A 106 16.07 3.35 5.96
N VAL A 107 14.74 3.50 5.94
CA VAL A 107 14.08 4.49 5.08
C VAL A 107 14.18 5.92 5.62
N ARG A 108 14.40 6.10 6.93
CA ARG A 108 14.67 7.41 7.53
C ARG A 108 16.01 8.01 7.08
N GLN A 109 16.97 7.18 6.65
CA GLN A 109 18.25 7.66 6.11
C GLN A 109 18.16 8.10 4.64
N VAL A 110 17.04 7.83 3.97
CA VAL A 110 16.84 8.24 2.58
C VAL A 110 16.74 9.78 2.52
N PRO A 111 17.58 10.46 1.72
CA PRO A 111 17.59 11.92 1.67
C PRO A 111 16.24 12.51 1.24
N ILE A 112 15.78 13.51 2.00
CA ILE A 112 14.68 14.39 1.58
C ILE A 112 15.30 15.60 0.89
N VAL A 113 15.02 15.76 -0.41
CA VAL A 113 15.55 16.88 -1.19
C VAL A 113 14.53 18.02 -1.20
N GLN A 114 14.93 19.17 -0.69
CA GLN A 114 14.14 20.40 -0.72
C GLN A 114 14.42 21.19 -2.00
N ASN A 115 13.47 22.03 -2.39
CA ASN A 115 13.61 22.99 -3.50
C ASN A 115 13.92 22.38 -4.87
N ASP A 116 13.78 21.07 -5.03
CA ASP A 116 13.85 20.38 -6.31
C ASP A 116 12.43 20.11 -6.83
N PRO A 117 11.99 20.73 -7.94
CA PRO A 117 10.65 20.52 -8.49
C PRO A 117 10.44 19.12 -9.07
N GLN A 118 11.51 18.38 -9.38
CA GLN A 118 11.46 16.99 -9.85
C GLN A 118 11.42 15.98 -8.70
N TRP A 119 11.79 16.40 -7.48
CA TRP A 119 11.76 15.52 -6.32
C TRP A 119 10.36 15.42 -5.73
N THR A 120 9.89 14.19 -5.53
CA THR A 120 8.55 13.90 -5.01
C THR A 120 8.57 12.71 -4.04
N CYS A 121 7.41 12.39 -3.46
CA CYS A 121 7.24 11.15 -2.68
C CYS A 121 7.55 9.87 -3.49
N VAL A 122 7.45 9.91 -4.83
CA VAL A 122 7.83 8.77 -5.69
C VAL A 122 9.35 8.62 -5.73
N SER A 123 10.08 9.74 -5.84
CA SER A 123 11.55 9.77 -5.76
C SER A 123 12.03 9.16 -4.44
N TRP A 124 11.43 9.58 -3.31
CA TRP A 124 11.71 8.99 -2.00
C TRP A 124 11.37 7.50 -1.93
N LEU A 125 10.22 7.08 -2.48
CA LEU A 125 9.80 5.68 -2.49
C LEU A 125 10.83 4.80 -3.22
N ILE A 126 11.24 5.19 -4.43
CA ILE A 126 12.20 4.44 -5.24
C ILE A 126 13.51 4.25 -4.46
N GLN A 127 14.04 5.32 -3.88
CA GLN A 127 15.26 5.25 -3.08
C GLN A 127 15.08 4.41 -1.80
N SER A 128 13.90 4.46 -1.19
CA SER A 128 13.57 3.63 -0.02
C SER A 128 13.52 2.14 -0.36
N LEU A 129 12.97 1.77 -1.51
CA LEU A 129 12.97 0.37 -1.97
C LEU A 129 14.39 -0.15 -2.23
N VAL A 130 15.28 0.70 -2.77
CA VAL A 130 16.70 0.39 -2.92
C VAL A 130 17.36 0.20 -1.55
N ALA A 131 17.22 1.17 -0.64
CA ALA A 131 17.81 1.12 0.70
C ALA A 131 17.37 -0.13 1.48
N LEU A 132 16.09 -0.53 1.36
CA LEU A 132 15.60 -1.75 1.96
C LEU A 132 16.19 -3.00 1.31
N ARG A 133 16.24 -3.06 -0.02
CA ARG A 133 16.81 -4.21 -0.74
C ARG A 133 18.28 -4.45 -0.37
N ASP A 134 19.03 -3.38 -0.17
CA ASP A 134 20.45 -3.43 0.18
C ASP A 134 20.70 -4.02 1.58
N LEU A 135 19.67 -4.14 2.43
CA LEU A 135 19.76 -4.89 3.70
C LEU A 135 19.90 -6.41 3.49
N GLY A 136 19.59 -6.92 2.29
CA GLY A 136 19.66 -8.34 1.99
C GLY A 136 18.56 -9.17 2.67
N GLY A 137 18.78 -10.48 2.78
CA GLY A 137 17.85 -11.41 3.42
C GLY A 137 16.43 -11.36 2.82
N GLU A 138 15.41 -11.17 3.66
CA GLU A 138 14.01 -11.08 3.22
C GLU A 138 13.73 -9.84 2.36
N TYR A 139 14.54 -8.78 2.51
CA TYR A 139 14.40 -7.53 1.79
C TYR A 139 15.00 -7.59 0.38
N ALA A 140 15.92 -8.54 0.11
CA ALA A 140 16.52 -8.72 -1.22
C ALA A 140 15.49 -9.03 -2.32
N THR A 141 14.31 -9.55 -1.93
CA THR A 141 13.21 -9.88 -2.84
C THR A 141 12.38 -8.68 -3.27
N ILE A 142 12.65 -7.48 -2.72
CA ILE A 142 11.94 -6.25 -3.08
C ILE A 142 12.23 -5.92 -4.55
N PRO A 143 11.19 -5.74 -5.39
CA PRO A 143 11.39 -5.46 -6.80
C PRO A 143 12.06 -4.10 -6.99
N GLN A 144 12.98 -4.03 -7.95
CA GLN A 144 13.57 -2.76 -8.36
C GLN A 144 12.55 -1.96 -9.17
N LEU A 145 12.20 -0.78 -8.67
CA LEU A 145 11.38 0.17 -9.40
C LEU A 145 12.30 1.16 -10.13
N VAL A 146 12.29 1.12 -11.46
CA VAL A 146 13.07 2.03 -12.32
C VAL A 146 12.10 3.01 -13.00
N PRO A 147 12.37 4.32 -13.00
CA PRO A 147 11.58 5.30 -13.75
C PRO A 147 11.50 4.94 -15.24
N GLY A 148 10.33 5.10 -15.85
CA GLY A 148 10.03 4.73 -17.22
C GLY A 148 9.92 3.23 -17.48
N SER A 149 10.06 2.38 -16.45
CA SER A 149 9.98 0.93 -16.62
C SER A 149 8.55 0.44 -16.87
N GLU A 150 8.44 -0.77 -17.38
CA GLU A 150 7.15 -1.44 -17.53
C GLU A 150 6.46 -1.67 -16.17
N LEU A 151 7.23 -1.95 -15.12
CA LEU A 151 6.70 -2.14 -13.78
C LEU A 151 6.06 -0.85 -13.24
N GLU A 152 6.69 0.30 -13.46
CA GLU A 152 6.11 1.59 -13.07
C GLU A 152 4.80 1.87 -13.82
N ARG A 153 4.76 1.68 -15.14
CA ARG A 153 3.52 1.84 -15.92
C ARG A 153 2.40 0.93 -15.45
N LYS A 154 2.72 -0.32 -15.06
CA LYS A 154 1.76 -1.27 -14.48
C LYS A 154 1.23 -0.79 -13.12
N ILE A 155 2.11 -0.23 -12.28
CA ILE A 155 1.75 0.34 -10.98
C ILE A 155 0.80 1.54 -11.18
N GLU A 156 1.12 2.44 -12.09
CA GLU A 156 0.29 3.62 -12.40
C GLU A 156 -1.07 3.22 -12.96
N THR A 157 -1.09 2.29 -13.93
CA THR A 157 -2.34 1.77 -14.52
C THR A 157 -3.24 1.17 -13.44
N PHE A 158 -2.67 0.33 -12.57
CA PHE A 158 -3.42 -0.28 -11.47
C PHE A 158 -3.92 0.75 -10.45
N GLY A 159 -3.13 1.78 -10.16
CA GLY A 159 -3.55 2.91 -9.33
C GLY A 159 -4.74 3.67 -9.94
N ASN A 160 -4.69 3.94 -11.24
CA ASN A 160 -5.73 4.66 -11.98
C ASN A 160 -7.03 3.85 -12.00
N GLU A 161 -6.96 2.56 -12.31
CA GLU A 161 -8.10 1.65 -12.20
C GLU A 161 -8.69 1.71 -10.79
N GLY A 162 -7.87 1.54 -9.75
CA GLY A 162 -8.29 1.62 -8.35
C GLY A 162 -8.98 2.94 -7.99
N ALA A 163 -8.51 4.07 -8.52
CA ALA A 163 -9.13 5.38 -8.35
C ALA A 163 -10.51 5.48 -9.03
N GLU A 164 -10.65 4.91 -10.24
CA GLU A 164 -11.93 4.83 -10.96
C GLU A 164 -12.97 3.99 -10.20
N TRP A 165 -12.57 2.83 -9.67
CA TRP A 165 -13.45 1.99 -8.84
C TRP A 165 -13.96 2.75 -7.61
N ARG A 166 -13.14 3.64 -7.04
CA ARG A 166 -13.50 4.45 -5.89
C ARG A 166 -14.44 5.61 -6.25
N ASN A 167 -14.20 6.30 -7.37
CA ASN A 167 -15.02 7.45 -7.79
C ASN A 167 -16.41 7.03 -8.29
N LYS A 168 -16.57 5.77 -8.73
CA LYS A 168 -17.88 5.20 -9.05
C LYS A 168 -18.66 4.90 -7.78
N GLU A 169 -19.47 5.87 -7.36
CA GLU A 169 -20.57 5.70 -6.39
C GLU A 169 -21.70 4.76 -6.88
N THR A 170 -21.44 3.90 -7.88
CA THR A 170 -22.42 3.03 -8.54
C THR A 170 -22.49 1.60 -7.99
N LEU A 171 -21.80 1.30 -6.87
CA LEU A 171 -21.94 0.00 -6.17
C LEU A 171 -22.73 0.08 -4.86
N ARG A 172 -23.45 1.18 -4.61
CA ARG A 172 -24.56 1.17 -3.62
C ARG A 172 -25.80 0.42 -4.11
N ARG A 173 -25.84 -0.05 -5.38
CA ARG A 173 -26.95 -0.82 -5.96
C ARG A 173 -26.52 -1.81 -7.07
N ALA A 174 -25.46 -2.60 -6.90
CA ALA A 174 -25.34 -3.79 -7.76
C ALA A 174 -26.23 -4.90 -7.20
N PRO A 175 -27.13 -5.49 -8.01
CA PRO A 175 -27.94 -6.62 -7.56
C PRO A 175 -27.02 -7.78 -7.16
N LEU A 176 -27.29 -8.37 -6.00
CA LEU A 176 -26.66 -9.63 -5.59
C LEU A 176 -26.98 -10.68 -6.65
N ALA A 177 -25.96 -11.24 -7.30
CA ALA A 177 -26.16 -12.38 -8.17
C ALA A 177 -26.81 -13.53 -7.34
N PRO A 178 -27.92 -14.13 -7.82
CA PRO A 178 -28.63 -15.16 -7.08
C PRO A 178 -27.70 -16.36 -6.79
N ARG A 179 -27.82 -16.89 -5.57
CA ARG A 179 -26.94 -17.92 -4.97
C ARG A 179 -27.05 -19.32 -5.58
N SER A 180 -27.76 -19.50 -6.69
CA SER A 180 -27.82 -20.79 -7.39
C SER A 180 -26.78 -20.86 -8.51
N GLY A 181 -25.63 -21.44 -8.21
CA GLY A 181 -24.80 -22.09 -9.25
C GLY A 181 -23.44 -21.48 -9.61
N LEU A 182 -22.94 -20.45 -8.92
CA LEU A 182 -21.63 -19.87 -9.26
C LEU A 182 -20.47 -20.48 -8.44
N ARG A 183 -19.72 -21.36 -9.09
CA ARG A 183 -18.38 -21.79 -8.66
C ARG A 183 -17.47 -20.56 -8.54
N ARG A 184 -16.63 -20.55 -7.49
CA ARG A 184 -15.56 -19.59 -7.16
C ARG A 184 -15.09 -18.74 -8.34
N PHE A 185 -15.39 -17.44 -8.33
CA PHE A 185 -14.68 -16.47 -9.17
C PHE A 185 -13.28 -16.27 -8.61
N HIS A 186 -12.30 -16.95 -9.21
CA HIS A 186 -10.93 -16.48 -9.25
C HIS A 186 -10.90 -15.27 -10.19
N CYS A 187 -10.41 -14.12 -9.71
CA CYS A 187 -10.02 -13.05 -10.61
C CYS A 187 -8.84 -13.58 -11.45
N TRP A 188 -9.13 -13.90 -12.70
CA TRP A 188 -8.19 -14.35 -13.70
C TRP A 188 -7.98 -13.16 -14.65
N MET A 189 -6.80 -12.56 -14.63
CA MET A 189 -6.31 -11.82 -15.79
C MET A 189 -4.78 -11.95 -15.86
N CYS A 190 -4.37 -12.59 -16.97
CA CYS A 190 -3.03 -12.81 -17.51
C CYS A 190 -2.17 -13.94 -16.91
N VAL A 191 -2.28 -15.10 -17.57
CA VAL A 191 -1.28 -16.17 -17.71
C VAL A 191 -0.09 -15.65 -18.52
N PHE A 192 1.16 -15.84 -18.06
CA PHE A 192 2.31 -16.31 -18.86
C PHE A 192 3.41 -16.85 -17.91
N PRO A 193 4.17 -17.88 -18.31
CA PRO A 193 5.06 -18.65 -17.43
C PRO A 193 6.42 -17.97 -17.31
N GLY A 194 6.96 -17.89 -16.08
CA GLY A 194 8.40 -17.64 -15.88
C GLY A 194 8.80 -16.52 -14.93
N SER A 195 7.89 -15.74 -14.35
CA SER A 195 8.26 -14.72 -13.35
C SER A 195 7.44 -14.83 -12.07
N GLU A 196 8.14 -14.69 -10.95
CA GLU A 196 7.70 -14.90 -9.59
C GLU A 196 6.43 -14.12 -9.22
N LYS A 197 5.55 -14.77 -8.45
CA LYS A 197 4.15 -14.39 -8.22
C LYS A 197 3.99 -13.02 -7.53
N VAL A 198 3.69 -11.97 -8.29
CA VAL A 198 3.03 -10.75 -7.78
C VAL A 198 1.59 -11.13 -7.39
N ARG A 199 1.29 -11.17 -6.08
CA ARG A 199 -0.08 -11.44 -5.60
C ARG A 199 -0.81 -10.12 -5.34
N LEU A 200 -1.82 -9.88 -6.16
CA LEU A 200 -2.80 -8.80 -6.05
C LEU A 200 -3.76 -9.11 -4.89
N VAL A 201 -4.01 -8.14 -4.01
CA VAL A 201 -4.96 -8.27 -2.89
C VAL A 201 -5.92 -7.08 -2.92
N GLY A 202 -7.08 -7.29 -3.54
CA GLY A 202 -8.30 -6.52 -3.28
C GLY A 202 -9.24 -7.39 -2.44
N LYS A 203 -9.84 -6.83 -1.39
CA LYS A 203 -10.92 -7.51 -0.66
C LYS A 203 -12.08 -6.54 -0.45
N LEU A 204 -13.23 -6.92 -1.00
CA LEU A 204 -14.56 -6.50 -0.57
C LEU A 204 -14.75 -6.88 0.90
N VAL A 205 -15.23 -5.94 1.70
CA VAL A 205 -15.72 -6.19 3.06
C VAL A 205 -17.18 -6.65 2.93
N SER A 206 -17.48 -7.88 3.36
CA SER A 206 -18.85 -8.36 3.50
C SER A 206 -19.21 -8.42 4.98
N THR A 207 -20.18 -7.62 5.40
CA THR A 207 -20.88 -7.76 6.67
C THR A 207 -22.26 -8.33 6.36
N LEU A 208 -22.57 -9.53 6.86
CA LEU A 208 -23.93 -9.99 7.12
C LEU A 208 -23.86 -11.28 7.94
N SER A 209 -24.08 -11.13 9.24
CA SER A 209 -24.47 -12.22 10.13
C SER A 209 -25.89 -12.63 9.76
N ILE A 210 -26.10 -13.90 9.44
CA ILE A 210 -27.43 -14.54 9.51
C ILE A 210 -27.25 -15.84 10.27
N ILE A 211 -27.81 -15.86 11.48
CA ILE A 211 -28.11 -17.05 12.26
C ILE A 211 -29.30 -17.72 11.57
N TRP A 212 -29.20 -19.02 11.30
CA TRP A 212 -30.36 -19.87 11.09
C TRP A 212 -30.22 -21.09 11.99
N SER A 213 -31.07 -21.16 13.00
CA SER A 213 -31.34 -22.36 13.79
C SER A 213 -32.34 -23.21 13.03
N SER A 214 -32.03 -24.48 12.81
CA SER A 214 -33.03 -25.50 12.46
C SER A 214 -32.50 -26.88 12.85
N THR A 215 -32.83 -27.29 14.07
CA THR A 215 -33.45 -28.59 14.39
C THR A 215 -34.34 -28.37 15.58
#